data_AF-A0A1I5ZRP2-F1
#
_entry.id   AF-A0A1I5ZRP2-F1
#
_cell.length_a   1.000
_cell.length_b   1.000
_cell.length_c   1.000
_cell.angle_alpha   90.00
_cell.angle_beta   90.00
_cell.angle_gamma   90.00
#
_symmetry.space_group_name_H-M   'P 1'
#
loop_
_entity.id
_entity.type
_entity.pdbx_description
1 polymer ?
#
loop_
_entity_poly.entity_id
_entity_poly.type
_entity_poly.pdbx_seq_one_letter_code
_entity_poly.pdbx_strand_id
1 'polypeptide(L)'
;MYIIGKVLLSAVVIGIVTEIARRFPTYGGIVAALPLVSLLSMIWLYVQGEPSAKLSQFALGVLWGFPATAVLLAIVYLSLKNSLHLFLAIGFGVGGWLLFMVVQEVVLKFIK
;
A
#
# COMPACT_ATOMS: atom_id res chain seq x y z
N MET A 1 -9.35 21.87 -7.76
CA MET A 1 -10.08 21.49 -6.52
C MET A 1 -11.05 20.37 -6.86
N TYR A 2 -10.78 19.13 -6.42
CA TYR A 2 -11.63 17.94 -6.63
C TYR A 2 -11.69 17.04 -5.38
N ILE A 3 -11.47 17.60 -4.18
CA ILE A 3 -11.25 16.81 -2.96
C ILE A 3 -12.47 15.92 -2.65
N ILE A 4 -13.68 16.45 -2.75
CA ILE A 4 -14.92 15.70 -2.48
C ILE A 4 -15.04 14.51 -3.45
N GLY A 5 -14.83 14.74 -4.75
CA GLY A 5 -14.86 13.67 -5.75
C GLY A 5 -13.79 12.61 -5.54
N LYS A 6 -12.57 13.02 -5.15
CA LYS A 6 -11.47 12.10 -4.79
C LYS A 6 -11.85 11.20 -3.62
N VAL A 7 -12.38 11.80 -2.55
CA VAL A 7 -12.79 11.07 -1.33
C VAL A 7 -13.90 10.07 -1.62
N LEU A 8 -14.95 10.49 -2.35
CA LEU A 8 -16.06 9.60 -2.71
C LEU A 8 -15.59 8.42 -3.56
N LEU A 9 -14.75 8.67 -4.58
CA LEU A 9 -14.21 7.61 -5.43
C LEU A 9 -13.36 6.63 -4.61
N SER A 10 -12.49 7.13 -3.73
CA SER A 10 -11.67 6.29 -2.86
C SER A 10 -12.54 5.43 -1.91
N ALA A 11 -13.59 6.01 -1.32
CA ALA A 11 -14.50 5.29 -0.45
C ALA A 11 -15.25 4.17 -1.19
N VAL A 12 -15.71 4.44 -2.43
CA VAL A 12 -16.37 3.44 -3.28
C VAL A 12 -15.42 2.29 -3.59
N VAL A 13 -14.18 2.59 -3.97
CA VAL A 13 -13.17 1.56 -4.26
C VAL A 13 -12.90 0.68 -3.03
N ILE A 14 -12.69 1.29 -1.86
CA ILE A 14 -12.48 0.55 -0.60
C ILE A 14 -13.71 -0.31 -0.27
N GLY A 15 -14.92 0.22 -0.43
CA GLY A 15 -16.16 -0.50 -0.20
C GLY A 15 -16.30 -1.73 -1.09
N ILE A 16 -16.04 -1.59 -2.40
CA ILE A 16 -16.09 -2.71 -3.35
C ILE A 16 -15.07 -3.79 -2.98
N VAL A 17 -13.82 -3.41 -2.71
CA VAL A 17 -12.76 -4.37 -2.34
C VAL A 17 -13.11 -5.11 -1.06
N THR A 18 -13.64 -4.40 -0.06
CA THR A 18 -14.05 -4.99 1.23
C THR A 18 -15.20 -5.98 1.04
N GLU A 19 -16.17 -5.67 0.19
CA GLU A 19 -17.28 -6.57 -0.11
C GLU A 19 -16.84 -7.82 -0.87
N ILE A 20 -15.92 -7.68 -1.82
CA ILE A 20 -15.30 -8.82 -2.50
C ILE A 20 -14.54 -9.68 -1.49
N ALA A 21 -13.74 -9.08 -0.61
CA ALA A 21 -12.99 -9.80 0.43
C ALA A 21 -13.89 -10.51 1.44
N ARG A 22 -15.06 -9.94 1.76
CA ARG A 22 -16.03 -10.57 2.67
C ARG A 22 -16.68 -11.81 2.04
N ARG A 23 -16.98 -11.78 0.74
CA ARG A 23 -17.57 -12.92 0.01
C ARG A 23 -16.54 -13.96 -0.43
N PHE A 24 -15.37 -13.50 -0.85
CA PHE A 24 -14.29 -14.29 -1.43
C PHE A 24 -12.93 -13.85 -0.86
N PRO A 25 -12.53 -14.30 0.34
CA PRO A 25 -11.33 -13.83 1.02
C PRO A 25 -10.04 -13.94 0.19
N THR A 26 -9.85 -15.07 -0.51
CA THR A 26 -8.67 -15.30 -1.36
C THR A 26 -8.58 -14.30 -2.51
N TYR A 27 -9.68 -14.14 -3.27
CA TYR A 27 -9.71 -13.19 -4.40
C TYR A 27 -9.71 -11.74 -3.92
N GLY A 28 -10.39 -11.43 -2.83
CA GLY A 28 -10.36 -10.11 -2.22
C GLY A 28 -8.98 -9.71 -1.72
N GLY A 29 -8.19 -10.66 -1.21
CA GLY A 29 -6.78 -10.45 -0.87
C GLY A 29 -5.92 -10.09 -2.09
N ILE A 30 -6.12 -10.78 -3.21
CA ILE A 30 -5.42 -10.48 -4.47
C ILE A 30 -5.79 -9.09 -5.00
N VAL A 31 -7.08 -8.74 -4.98
CA VAL A 31 -7.54 -7.42 -5.41
C VAL A 31 -7.04 -6.33 -4.46
N ALA A 32 -7.04 -6.58 -3.15
CA ALA A 32 -6.52 -5.65 -2.14
C ALA A 32 -4.99 -5.47 -2.22
N ALA A 33 -4.26 -6.46 -2.74
CA ALA A 33 -2.82 -6.37 -2.97
C ALA A 33 -2.45 -5.44 -4.14
N LEU A 34 -3.41 -5.11 -5.02
CA LEU A 34 -3.19 -4.10 -6.05
C LEU A 34 -2.95 -2.73 -5.38
N PRO A 35 -2.00 -1.92 -5.87
CA PRO A 35 -1.72 -0.59 -5.33
C PRO A 35 -2.77 0.43 -5.81
N LEU A 36 -4.06 0.16 -5.54
CA LEU A 36 -5.20 0.94 -6.02
C LEU A 36 -5.10 2.41 -5.58
N VAL A 37 -4.67 2.65 -4.35
CA VAL A 37 -4.45 4.01 -3.83
C VAL A 37 -3.40 4.74 -4.66
N SER A 38 -2.26 4.09 -4.94
CA SER A 38 -1.19 4.67 -5.75
C SER A 38 -1.63 4.91 -7.19
N LEU A 39 -2.35 3.97 -7.81
CA LEU A 39 -2.88 4.10 -9.17
C LEU A 39 -3.87 5.26 -9.26
N LEU A 40 -4.81 5.36 -8.32
CA LEU A 40 -5.75 6.49 -8.26
C LEU A 40 -5.01 7.80 -8.07
N SER A 41 -4.03 7.87 -7.16
CA SER A 41 -3.21 9.07 -6.97
C SER A 41 -2.47 9.47 -8.26
N MET A 42 -1.94 8.50 -9.00
CA MET A 42 -1.25 8.75 -10.27
C MET A 42 -2.20 9.30 -11.35
N ILE A 43 -3.42 8.75 -11.46
CA ILE A 43 -4.47 9.29 -12.34
C ILE A 43 -4.77 10.74 -11.97
N TRP A 44 -4.89 11.05 -10.67
CA TRP A 44 -5.15 12.41 -10.23
C TRP A 44 -4.00 13.36 -10.49
N LEU A 45 -2.74 12.92 -10.34
CA LEU A 45 -1.56 13.73 -10.69
C LEU A 45 -1.54 14.02 -12.19
N TYR A 46 -1.86 13.02 -13.02
CA TYR A 46 -1.98 13.19 -14.47
C TYR A 46 -3.08 14.20 -14.85
N VAL A 47 -4.28 14.07 -14.28
CA VAL A 47 -5.40 15.01 -14.52
C VAL A 47 -5.07 16.43 -14.06
N GLN A 48 -4.21 16.60 -13.07
CA GLN A 48 -3.73 17.91 -12.61
C GLN A 48 -2.63 18.50 -13.50
N GLY A 49 -2.22 17.79 -14.56
CA GLY A 49 -1.20 18.25 -15.51
C GLY A 49 0.23 18.10 -15.00
N GLU A 50 0.47 17.20 -14.03
CA GLU A 50 1.84 16.97 -13.55
C GLU A 50 2.74 16.40 -14.65
N PRO A 51 4.01 16.83 -14.73
CA PRO A 51 4.95 16.34 -15.74
C PRO A 51 5.16 14.82 -15.66
N SER A 52 5.38 14.19 -16.82
CA SER A 52 5.70 12.75 -16.94
C SER A 52 6.88 12.33 -16.05
N ALA A 53 7.88 13.21 -15.88
CA ALA A 53 9.01 12.97 -14.97
C ALA A 53 8.57 12.76 -13.50
N LYS A 54 7.61 13.54 -13.00
CA LYS A 54 7.09 13.39 -11.65
C LYS A 54 6.21 12.14 -11.51
N LEU A 55 5.42 11.82 -12.53
CA LEU A 55 4.63 10.58 -12.58
C LEU A 55 5.54 9.34 -12.52
N SER A 56 6.63 9.34 -13.29
CA SER A 56 7.65 8.30 -13.27
C SER A 56 8.35 8.20 -11.93
N GLN A 57 8.75 9.33 -11.34
CA GLN A 57 9.35 9.36 -10.00
C GLN A 57 8.39 8.83 -8.93
N PHE A 58 7.10 9.17 -9.01
CA PHE A 58 6.07 8.64 -8.13
C PHE A 58 5.92 7.12 -8.28
N ALA A 59 5.88 6.62 -9.52
CA ALA A 59 5.83 5.18 -9.81
C ALA A 59 7.04 4.43 -9.23
N LEU A 60 8.25 4.99 -9.40
CA LEU A 60 9.48 4.45 -8.82
C LEU A 60 9.44 4.46 -7.29
N GLY A 61 8.94 5.53 -6.67
CA GLY A 61 8.78 5.60 -5.22
C GLY A 61 7.84 4.52 -4.68
N VAL A 62 6.71 4.30 -5.34
CA VAL A 62 5.77 3.23 -5.00
C VAL A 62 6.41 1.86 -5.17
N LEU A 63 7.15 1.64 -6.26
CA LEU A 63 7.86 0.37 -6.51
C LEU A 63 8.89 0.09 -5.41
N TRP A 64 9.65 1.10 -4.98
CA TRP A 64 10.63 0.96 -3.89
C TRP A 64 9.99 0.72 -2.51
N GLY A 65 8.77 1.21 -2.28
CA GLY A 65 8.01 0.95 -1.05
C GLY A 65 7.29 -0.41 -1.02
N PHE A 66 7.20 -1.09 -2.16
CA PHE A 66 6.49 -2.36 -2.29
C PHE A 66 7.10 -3.49 -1.44
N PRO A 67 8.44 -3.70 -1.40
CA PRO A 67 9.05 -4.75 -0.58
C PRO A 67 8.76 -4.58 0.92
N ALA A 68 8.83 -3.34 1.43
CA ALA A 68 8.50 -3.04 2.82
C ALA A 68 7.03 -3.40 3.12
N THR A 69 6.12 -3.11 2.18
CA THR A 69 4.69 -3.44 2.31
C THR A 69 4.46 -4.96 2.36
N ALA A 70 5.22 -5.73 1.59
CA ALA A 70 5.17 -7.19 1.64
C ALA A 70 5.61 -7.72 3.02
N VAL A 71 6.64 -7.12 3.63
CA VAL A 71 7.08 -7.45 5.00
C VAL A 71 6.01 -7.14 6.03
N LEU A 72 5.35 -5.98 5.93
CA LEU A 72 4.21 -5.62 6.79
C LEU A 72 3.14 -6.71 6.75
N LEU A 73 2.68 -7.06 5.54
CA LEU A 73 1.62 -8.06 5.35
C LEU A 73 2.04 -9.44 5.86
N ALA A 74 3.30 -9.83 5.67
CA ALA A 74 3.83 -11.09 6.19
C ALA A 74 3.79 -11.12 7.73
N ILE A 75 4.21 -10.04 8.40
CA ILE A 75 4.17 -9.95 9.87
C ILE A 75 2.73 -9.97 10.39
N VAL A 76 1.82 -9.23 9.74
CA VAL A 76 0.40 -9.23 10.12
C VAL A 76 -0.18 -10.63 9.96
N TYR A 77 0.05 -11.30 8.83
CA TYR A 77 -0.41 -12.67 8.58
C TYR A 77 0.10 -13.65 9.64
N LEU A 78 1.42 -13.63 9.93
CA LEU A 78 2.03 -14.51 10.93
C LEU A 78 1.48 -14.21 12.33
N SER A 79 1.28 -12.93 12.67
CA SER A 79 0.72 -12.53 13.97
C SER A 79 -0.71 -13.02 14.15
N LEU A 80 -1.56 -12.84 13.14
CA LEU A 80 -2.95 -13.31 13.16
C LEU A 80 -3.02 -14.84 13.18
N LYS A 81 -2.10 -15.54 12.51
CA LYS A 81 -1.99 -17.01 12.57
C LYS A 81 -1.68 -17.52 13.97
N ASN A 82 -0.92 -16.75 14.77
CA ASN A 82 -0.62 -17.05 16.17
C ASN A 82 -1.69 -16.51 17.14
N SER A 83 -2.88 -16.20 16.65
CA SER A 83 -4.02 -15.71 17.44
C SER A 83 -3.78 -14.40 18.20
N LEU A 84 -2.82 -13.58 17.75
CA LEU A 84 -2.63 -12.24 18.31
C LEU A 84 -3.77 -11.31 17.94
N HIS A 85 -4.05 -10.34 18.81
CA HIS A 85 -5.06 -9.32 18.56
C HIS A 85 -4.71 -8.47 17.32
N LEU A 86 -5.72 -8.12 16.51
CA LEU A 86 -5.52 -7.39 15.24
C LEU A 86 -4.70 -6.10 15.40
N PHE A 87 -5.00 -5.29 16.42
CA PHE A 87 -4.25 -4.04 16.66
C PHE A 87 -2.76 -4.29 16.95
N LEU A 88 -2.42 -5.36 17.67
CA LEU A 88 -1.02 -5.72 17.94
C LEU A 88 -0.35 -6.24 16.67
N ALA A 89 -1.05 -7.05 15.87
CA ALA A 89 -0.56 -7.54 14.59
C ALA A 89 -0.23 -6.39 13.64
N ILE A 90 -1.11 -5.38 13.53
CA ILE A 90 -0.88 -4.16 12.75
C ILE A 90 0.30 -3.38 13.33
N GLY A 91 0.37 -3.22 14.65
CA GLY A 91 1.49 -2.53 15.32
C GLY A 91 2.84 -3.14 14.99
N PHE A 92 2.97 -4.47 15.11
CA PHE A 92 4.19 -5.18 14.71
C PHE A 92 4.46 -5.09 13.21
N GLY A 93 3.42 -5.17 12.38
CA GLY A 93 3.54 -5.00 10.92
C GLY A 93 4.11 -3.64 10.53
N VAL A 94 3.59 -2.56 11.12
CA VAL A 94 4.08 -1.19 10.89
C VAL A 94 5.51 -1.03 11.43
N GLY A 95 5.82 -1.60 12.59
CA GLY A 95 7.18 -1.61 13.12
C GLY A 95 8.17 -2.31 12.18
N GLY A 96 7.81 -3.48 11.65
CA GLY A 96 8.63 -4.21 10.68
C GLY A 96 8.76 -3.50 9.33
N TRP A 97 7.70 -2.83 8.88
CA TRP A 97 7.72 -1.98 7.69
C TRP A 97 8.74 -0.84 7.82
N LEU A 98 8.70 -0.10 8.93
CA LEU A 98 9.65 0.99 9.21
C LEU A 98 11.08 0.47 9.27
N LEU A 99 11.30 -0.63 10.01
CA LEU A 99 12.62 -1.23 10.15
C LEU A 99 13.17 -1.70 8.79
N PHE A 100 12.33 -2.34 7.97
CA PHE A 100 12.72 -2.77 6.63
C PHE A 100 13.08 -1.59 5.74
N MET A 101 12.30 -0.50 5.76
CA MET A 101 12.62 0.71 5.00
C MET A 101 13.97 1.31 5.40
N VAL A 102 14.26 1.39 6.71
CA VAL A 102 15.56 1.88 7.21
C VAL A 102 16.70 0.97 6.73
N VAL A 103 16.54 -0.35 6.86
CA VAL A 103 17.54 -1.32 6.39
C VAL A 103 17.75 -1.19 4.88
N GLN A 104 16.67 -1.10 4.11
CA GLN A 104 16.72 -0.93 2.66
C GLN A 104 17.49 0.33 2.27
N GLU A 105 17.24 1.47 2.93
CA GLU A 105 17.99 2.70 2.67
C GLU A 105 19.48 2.58 3.01
N VAL A 106 19.81 1.96 4.16
CA VAL A 106 21.19 1.73 4.57
C VAL A 106 21.92 0.86 3.54
N VAL A 107 21.31 -0.25 3.14
CA VAL A 107 21.88 -1.16 2.12
C VAL A 107 22.09 -0.45 0.79
N LEU A 108 21.11 0.33 0.33
CA LEU A 108 21.25 1.11 -0.91
C LEU A 108 22.35 2.17 -0.84
N LYS A 109 22.60 2.76 0.34
CA LYS A 109 23.73 3.68 0.54
C LYS A 109 25.09 2.98 0.54
N PHE A 110 25.17 1.71 0.93
CA PHE A 110 26.42 0.94 0.88
C PHE A 110 26.75 0.39 -0.52
N ILE A 111 25.72 0.18 -1.36
CA ILE A 111 25.89 -0.35 -2.72
C ILE A 111 26.22 0.76 -3.74
N LYS A 112 25.82 2.00 -3.47
CA LYS A 112 26.14 3.18 -4.29
C LYS A 112 27.43 3.85 -3.84
#